data_AF-E9D5G4-F1
#
_entry.id   AF-E9D5G4-F1
#
_cell.length_a   1.000
_cell.length_b   1.000
_cell.length_c   1.000
_cell.angle_alpha   90.00
_cell.angle_beta   90.00
_cell.angle_gamma   90.00
#
_symmetry.space_group_name_H-M   'P 1'
#
loop_
_entity.id
_entity.type
_entity.pdbx_description
1 polymer ?
#
loop_
_entity_poly.entity_id
_entity_poly.type
_entity_poly.pdbx_seq_one_letter_code
_entity_poly.pdbx_strand_id
1 'polypeptide(L)'
;MSLDYDIHVSWELKAVFLCKKYESDGPEEAMLKILILEWEVNGEPASKFGKQEEDALRTLTQHRCSSTPHFIAAKREIQDGNMLMPGGYIHYILMTKVDGVRFDSVQHFSDEQIHAMQEAFTEAWFESSACQVVPHDERLHNLLWDMGTLKCCKVMISYRTYSLIHNSVVLLTCGSV
;
A
#
# COMPACT_ATOMS: atom_id res chain seq x y z
N MET A 1 7.68 -22.72 -34.18
CA MET A 1 8.24 -22.49 -32.83
C MET A 1 7.48 -21.30 -32.26
N SER A 2 6.32 -21.55 -31.62
CA SER A 2 5.57 -20.51 -30.93
C SER A 2 6.29 -20.21 -29.62
N LEU A 3 6.60 -18.94 -29.40
CA LEU A 3 6.94 -18.45 -28.07
C LEU A 3 5.61 -18.26 -27.36
N ASP A 4 5.15 -19.31 -26.66
CA ASP A 4 4.12 -19.16 -25.63
C ASP A 4 4.76 -18.33 -24.51
N TYR A 5 4.54 -17.02 -24.55
CA TYR A 5 4.68 -16.20 -23.35
C TYR A 5 3.55 -16.61 -22.42
N ASP A 6 3.82 -17.60 -21.57
CA ASP A 6 2.98 -17.90 -20.42
C ASP A 6 3.02 -16.66 -19.52
N ILE A 7 2.02 -15.79 -19.68
CA ILE A 7 1.79 -14.69 -18.77
C ILE A 7 1.32 -15.35 -17.47
N HIS A 8 2.27 -15.71 -16.61
CA HIS A 8 1.93 -16.20 -15.29
C HIS A 8 1.24 -15.07 -14.53
N VAL A 9 -0.09 -15.13 -14.48
CA VAL A 9 -0.90 -14.23 -13.68
C VAL A 9 -0.70 -14.68 -12.24
N SER A 10 0.12 -13.97 -11.46
CA SER A 10 0.23 -14.27 -10.03
C SER A 10 -1.11 -13.94 -9.37
N TRP A 11 -1.72 -14.91 -8.71
CA TRP A 11 -2.94 -14.66 -7.94
C TRP A 11 -2.58 -13.99 -6.61
N GLU A 12 -3.20 -12.84 -6.34
CA GLU A 12 -3.13 -12.15 -5.05
C GLU A 12 -4.55 -11.93 -4.54
N LEU A 13 -4.82 -12.38 -3.32
CA LEU A 13 -6.01 -11.96 -2.57
C LEU A 13 -5.57 -11.04 -1.43
N LYS A 14 -6.18 -9.85 -1.39
CA LYS A 14 -5.91 -8.81 -0.39
C LYS A 14 -7.18 -8.51 0.40
N ALA A 15 -7.07 -8.48 1.72
CA ALA A 15 -8.10 -7.97 2.62
C ALA A 15 -7.49 -7.05 3.67
N VAL A 16 -8.24 -6.05 4.11
CA VAL A 16 -7.84 -5.11 5.16
C VAL A 16 -8.94 -5.03 6.21
N PHE A 17 -8.54 -5.15 7.48
CA PHE A 17 -9.42 -5.18 8.64
C PHE A 17 -9.03 -4.08 9.63
N LEU A 18 -10.02 -3.45 10.23
CA LEU A 18 -9.82 -2.66 11.45
C LEU A 18 -9.86 -3.63 12.64
N CYS A 19 -8.78 -3.66 13.41
CA CYS A 19 -8.61 -4.54 14.56
C CYS A 19 -8.60 -3.72 15.85
N LYS A 20 -9.14 -4.30 16.91
CA LYS A 20 -9.01 -3.81 18.28
C LYS A 20 -8.04 -4.69 19.05
N LYS A 21 -7.27 -4.07 19.93
CA LYS A 21 -6.30 -4.77 20.78
C LYS A 21 -7.01 -5.79 21.68
N TYR A 22 -6.42 -6.98 21.81
CA TYR A 22 -6.87 -8.02 22.74
C TYR A 22 -5.70 -8.39 23.65
N GLU A 23 -5.77 -7.98 24.92
CA GLU A 23 -4.88 -8.40 26.02
C GLU A 23 -3.36 -8.36 25.71
N SER A 24 -2.83 -7.23 25.21
CA SER A 24 -1.38 -7.03 24.98
C SER A 24 -0.94 -5.57 25.06
N ASP A 25 0.37 -5.33 24.95
CA ASP A 25 0.93 -4.01 24.61
C ASP A 25 0.60 -3.65 23.15
N GLY A 26 0.45 -2.35 22.86
CA GLY A 26 0.15 -1.84 21.52
C GLY A 26 -1.00 -0.81 21.46
N PRO A 27 -1.29 -0.25 20.28
CA PRO A 27 -2.37 0.72 20.11
C PRO A 27 -3.75 0.06 20.26
N GLU A 28 -4.73 0.81 20.76
CA GLU A 28 -6.12 0.33 20.93
C GLU A 28 -6.76 -0.11 19.60
N GLU A 29 -6.45 0.60 18.52
CA GLU A 29 -6.90 0.28 17.17
C GLU A 29 -5.71 0.18 16.20
N ALA A 30 -5.77 -0.77 15.27
CA ALA A 30 -4.77 -0.97 14.22
C ALA A 30 -5.44 -1.50 12.94
N MET A 31 -4.78 -1.31 11.80
CA MET A 31 -5.18 -1.93 10.54
C MET A 31 -4.38 -3.21 10.32
N LEU A 32 -5.06 -4.32 10.04
CA LEU A 32 -4.45 -5.58 9.64
C LEU A 32 -4.71 -5.80 8.16
N LYS A 33 -3.64 -5.88 7.38
CA LYS A 33 -3.68 -6.31 5.99
C LYS A 33 -3.28 -7.79 5.89
N ILE A 34 -4.07 -8.56 5.17
CA ILE A 34 -3.84 -9.97 4.88
C ILE A 34 -3.65 -10.10 3.38
N LEU A 35 -2.50 -10.64 2.98
CA LEU A 35 -2.20 -10.99 1.60
C LEU A 35 -2.06 -12.51 1.50
N ILE A 36 -2.82 -13.14 0.61
CA ILE A 36 -2.69 -14.56 0.27
C ILE A 36 -1.99 -14.62 -1.08
N LEU A 37 -0.82 -15.26 -1.10
CA LEU A 37 0.13 -15.19 -2.21
C LEU A 37 0.65 -16.58 -2.56
N GLU A 38 0.94 -16.79 -3.85
CA GLU A 38 1.67 -17.97 -4.31
C GLU A 38 3.10 -17.93 -3.78
N TRP A 39 3.63 -19.09 -3.37
CA TRP A 39 4.99 -19.20 -2.81
C TRP A 39 6.05 -19.29 -3.92
N GLU A 40 5.98 -20.30 -4.78
CA GLU A 40 7.01 -20.55 -5.80
C GLU A 40 6.44 -20.91 -7.16
N VAL A 41 7.10 -20.40 -8.20
CA VAL A 41 6.98 -20.86 -9.59
C VAL A 41 8.40 -21.20 -10.03
N ASN A 42 8.65 -22.46 -10.37
CA ASN A 42 9.97 -22.94 -10.83
C ASN A 42 11.14 -22.64 -9.85
N GLY A 43 10.88 -22.66 -8.55
CA GLY A 43 11.91 -22.44 -7.50
C GLY A 43 12.22 -20.97 -7.21
N GLU A 44 11.49 -20.02 -7.81
CA GLU A 44 11.57 -18.59 -7.50
C GLU A 44 10.30 -18.11 -6.81
N PRO A 45 10.37 -17.12 -5.89
CA PRO A 45 9.20 -16.57 -5.23
C PRO A 45 8.19 -16.04 -6.25
N ALA A 46 7.01 -16.64 -6.30
CA ALA A 46 5.95 -16.29 -7.26
C ALA A 46 5.47 -14.84 -7.07
N SER A 47 5.47 -14.37 -5.81
CA SER A 47 5.13 -13.00 -5.47
C SER A 47 6.09 -12.41 -4.44
N LYS A 48 6.69 -11.27 -4.80
CA LYS A 48 7.49 -10.42 -3.91
C LYS A 48 6.64 -9.31 -3.25
N PHE A 49 5.35 -9.20 -3.60
CA PHE A 49 4.51 -8.06 -3.23
C PHE A 49 4.37 -7.89 -1.72
N GLY A 50 4.07 -8.96 -0.98
CA GLY A 50 3.93 -8.87 0.49
C GLY A 50 5.22 -8.43 1.19
N LYS A 51 6.39 -8.86 0.70
CA LYS A 51 7.67 -8.46 1.29
C LYS A 51 8.08 -7.04 0.91
N GLN A 52 7.95 -6.67 -0.36
CA GLN A 52 8.21 -5.30 -0.82
C GLN A 52 7.35 -4.29 -0.08
N GLU A 53 6.10 -4.65 0.15
CA GLU A 53 5.17 -3.84 0.90
C GLU A 53 5.57 -3.67 2.37
N GLU A 54 5.92 -4.76 3.04
CA GLU A 54 6.44 -4.71 4.41
C GLU A 54 7.68 -3.82 4.50
N ASP A 55 8.63 -3.98 3.58
CA ASP A 55 9.90 -3.24 3.59
C ASP A 55 9.69 -1.75 3.32
N ALA A 56 8.80 -1.40 2.38
CA ALA A 56 8.43 -0.02 2.14
C ALA A 56 7.78 0.62 3.36
N LEU A 57 6.85 -0.07 4.02
CA LEU A 57 6.17 0.45 5.21
C LEU A 57 7.15 0.66 6.37
N ARG A 58 8.11 -0.26 6.55
CA ARG A 58 9.21 -0.09 7.52
C ARG A 58 10.06 1.13 7.21
N THR A 59 10.44 1.34 5.95
CA THR A 59 11.23 2.51 5.53
C THR A 59 10.49 3.82 5.81
N LEU A 60 9.21 3.92 5.45
CA LEU A 60 8.38 5.10 5.70
C LEU A 60 8.26 5.38 7.21
N THR A 61 8.09 4.33 8.00
CA THR A 61 8.01 4.42 9.47
C THR A 61 9.31 4.93 10.08
N GLN A 62 10.47 4.44 9.62
CA GLN A 62 11.78 4.87 10.08
C GLN A 62 12.04 6.36 9.79
N HIS A 63 11.57 6.83 8.63
CA HIS A 63 11.66 8.23 8.23
C HIS A 63 10.56 9.11 8.83
N ARG A 64 9.65 8.53 9.63
CA ARG A 64 8.52 9.21 10.28
C ARG A 64 7.62 9.95 9.26
N CYS A 65 7.38 9.32 8.11
CA CYS A 65 6.47 9.86 7.11
C CYS A 65 5.08 10.04 7.71
N SER A 66 4.64 11.29 7.75
CA SER A 66 3.38 11.70 8.37
C SER A 66 2.15 11.34 7.54
N SER A 67 2.32 11.13 6.24
CA SER A 67 1.22 10.86 5.30
C SER A 67 0.95 9.37 5.07
N THR A 68 1.53 8.49 5.90
CA THR A 68 1.44 7.04 5.74
C THR A 68 1.14 6.35 7.06
N PRO A 69 0.44 5.20 7.06
CA PRO A 69 0.38 4.34 8.24
C PRO A 69 1.79 3.94 8.67
N HIS A 70 1.99 3.70 9.96
CA HIS A 70 3.26 3.23 10.49
C HIS A 70 3.21 1.72 10.71
N PHE A 71 4.32 1.05 10.39
CA PHE A 71 4.53 -0.36 10.62
C PHE A 71 4.47 -0.67 12.12
N ILE A 72 3.71 -1.70 12.49
CA ILE A 72 3.68 -2.24 13.86
C ILE A 72 4.34 -3.62 13.89
N ALA A 73 3.83 -4.58 13.11
CA ALA A 73 4.32 -5.95 13.10
C ALA A 73 3.98 -6.65 11.77
N ALA A 74 4.65 -7.78 11.50
CA ALA A 74 4.30 -8.66 10.39
C ALA A 74 4.51 -10.13 10.77
N LYS A 75 3.73 -11.01 10.14
CA LYS A 75 3.83 -12.46 10.28
C LYS A 75 3.63 -13.12 8.92
N ARG A 76 4.35 -14.20 8.67
CA ARG A 76 4.19 -15.03 7.47
C ARG A 76 3.87 -16.47 7.87
N GLU A 77 2.93 -17.08 7.19
CA GLU A 77 2.55 -18.49 7.39
C GLU A 77 2.41 -19.20 6.04
N ILE A 78 2.94 -20.42 5.95
CA ILE A 78 2.75 -21.28 4.76
C ILE A 78 1.36 -21.90 4.84
N GLN A 79 0.66 -21.92 3.71
CA GLN A 79 -0.67 -22.51 3.61
C GLN A 79 -0.59 -24.02 3.42
N ASP A 80 -1.34 -24.74 4.23
CA ASP A 80 -1.44 -26.20 4.14
C ASP A 80 -2.38 -26.65 3.00
N GLY A 81 -2.51 -27.96 2.83
CA GLY A 81 -3.32 -28.60 1.79
C GLY A 81 -4.81 -28.27 1.81
N ASN A 82 -5.33 -27.73 2.91
CA ASN A 82 -6.75 -27.45 3.12
C ASN A 82 -7.09 -25.95 3.08
N MET A 83 -6.10 -25.09 2.90
CA MET A 83 -6.29 -23.64 2.81
C MET A 83 -6.58 -23.18 1.38
N LEU A 84 -6.86 -21.88 1.23
CA LEU A 84 -7.28 -21.29 -0.05
C LEU A 84 -6.26 -21.44 -1.18
N MET A 85 -4.97 -21.52 -0.83
CA MET A 85 -3.90 -21.68 -1.81
C MET A 85 -2.79 -22.58 -1.24
N PRO A 86 -2.97 -23.92 -1.34
CA PRO A 86 -2.01 -24.90 -0.85
C PRO A 86 -0.60 -24.67 -1.37
N GLY A 87 0.38 -24.68 -0.47
CA GLY A 87 1.78 -24.41 -0.79
C GLY A 87 2.10 -22.92 -1.00
N GLY A 88 1.10 -22.04 -1.07
CA GLY A 88 1.28 -20.59 -0.98
C GLY A 88 1.59 -20.12 0.45
N TYR A 89 1.52 -18.81 0.67
CA TYR A 89 1.69 -18.23 2.00
C TYR A 89 0.71 -17.09 2.26
N ILE A 90 0.42 -16.86 3.53
CA ILE A 90 -0.32 -15.71 4.04
C ILE A 90 0.69 -14.74 4.66
N HIS A 91 0.67 -13.49 4.24
CA HIS A 91 1.47 -12.40 4.81
C HIS A 91 0.52 -11.44 5.55
N TYR A 92 0.68 -11.38 6.86
CA TYR A 92 -0.04 -10.48 7.75
C TYR A 92 0.82 -9.24 7.99
N ILE A 93 0.27 -8.05 7.76
CA ILE A 93 0.93 -6.77 8.03
C ILE A 93 0.02 -5.95 8.95
N LEU A 94 0.49 -5.68 10.16
CA LEU A 94 -0.18 -4.84 11.13
C LEU A 94 0.43 -3.43 11.09
N MET A 95 -0.43 -2.42 10.98
CA MET A 95 -0.03 -1.03 10.84
C MET A 95 -0.96 -0.09 11.63
N THR A 96 -0.50 1.12 11.93
CA THR A 96 -1.35 2.10 12.63
C THR A 96 -2.59 2.39 11.82
N LYS A 97 -3.72 2.58 12.50
CA LYS A 97 -4.92 3.12 11.88
C LYS A 97 -4.61 4.51 11.32
N VAL A 98 -5.20 4.80 10.18
CA VAL A 98 -5.22 6.12 9.59
C VAL A 98 -6.67 6.54 9.53
N ASP A 99 -6.98 7.67 10.16
CA ASP A 99 -8.32 8.23 10.10
C ASP A 99 -8.56 8.92 8.75
N GLY A 100 -9.81 8.98 8.34
CA GLY A 100 -10.22 9.63 7.10
C GLY A 100 -11.28 8.87 6.33
N VAL A 101 -11.78 9.51 5.29
CA VAL A 101 -12.83 9.00 4.41
C VAL A 101 -12.20 8.53 3.11
N ARG A 102 -12.61 7.37 2.62
CA ARG A 102 -12.09 6.81 1.37
C ARG A 102 -12.51 7.68 0.20
N PHE A 103 -11.57 7.92 -0.70
CA PHE A 103 -11.84 8.60 -1.95
C PHE A 103 -12.48 7.63 -2.94
N ASP A 104 -13.80 7.61 -3.00
CA ASP A 104 -14.57 6.88 -4.01
C ASP A 104 -15.04 7.80 -5.14
N SER A 105 -15.28 9.09 -4.85
CA SER A 105 -15.73 10.08 -5.81
C SER A 105 -15.40 11.52 -5.40
N VAL A 106 -15.00 12.36 -6.36
CA VAL A 106 -14.80 13.81 -6.17
C VAL A 106 -16.10 14.62 -6.19
N GLN A 107 -17.19 14.00 -6.65
CA GLN A 107 -18.43 14.69 -7.03
C GLN A 107 -19.15 15.41 -5.87
N HIS A 108 -18.76 15.11 -4.63
CA HIS A 108 -19.37 15.64 -3.41
C HIS A 108 -18.52 16.71 -2.73
N PHE A 109 -17.40 17.10 -3.32
CA PHE A 109 -16.48 18.09 -2.75
C PHE A 109 -16.55 19.41 -3.51
N SER A 110 -16.35 20.52 -2.79
CA SER A 110 -16.18 21.84 -3.41
C SER A 110 -14.82 21.96 -4.09
N ASP A 111 -14.66 22.95 -4.97
CA ASP A 111 -13.40 23.21 -5.65
C ASP A 111 -12.26 23.47 -4.65
N GLU A 112 -12.53 24.16 -3.54
CA GLU A 112 -11.54 24.40 -2.48
C GLU A 112 -11.12 23.10 -1.79
N GLN A 113 -12.07 22.19 -1.55
CA GLN A 113 -11.77 20.89 -0.95
C GLN A 113 -10.94 20.04 -1.90
N ILE A 114 -11.29 20.00 -3.18
CA ILE A 114 -10.53 19.29 -4.21
C ILE A 114 -9.12 19.85 -4.31
N HIS A 115 -8.96 21.18 -4.28
CA HIS A 115 -7.65 21.82 -4.32
C HIS A 115 -6.80 21.44 -3.10
N ALA A 116 -7.35 21.55 -1.88
CA ALA A 116 -6.66 21.15 -0.66
C ALA A 116 -6.26 19.66 -0.67
N MET A 117 -7.11 18.80 -1.23
CA MET A 117 -6.81 17.38 -1.40
C MET A 117 -5.64 17.15 -2.37
N GLN A 118 -5.59 17.88 -3.48
CA GLN A 118 -4.50 17.82 -4.45
C GLN A 118 -3.17 18.27 -3.83
N GLU A 119 -3.18 19.37 -3.08
CA GLU A 119 -2.01 19.85 -2.35
C GLU A 119 -1.49 18.79 -1.37
N ALA A 120 -2.37 18.27 -0.52
CA ALA A 120 -1.97 17.27 0.47
C ALA A 120 -1.52 15.94 -0.16
N PHE A 121 -2.13 15.50 -1.27
CA PHE A 121 -1.63 14.34 -2.02
C PHE A 121 -0.22 14.60 -2.57
N THR A 122 0.02 15.81 -3.09
CA THR A 122 1.33 16.22 -3.62
C THR A 122 2.39 16.23 -2.53
N GLU A 123 2.08 16.75 -1.35
CA GLU A 123 2.98 16.69 -0.18
C GLU A 123 3.28 15.25 0.21
N ALA A 124 2.25 14.41 0.34
CA ALA A 124 2.41 12.99 0.64
C ALA A 124 3.23 12.25 -0.42
N TRP A 125 3.15 12.67 -1.69
CA TRP A 125 3.96 12.16 -2.79
C TRP A 125 5.44 12.48 -2.62
N PHE A 126 5.77 13.74 -2.37
CA PHE A 126 7.16 14.13 -2.17
C PHE A 126 7.76 13.54 -0.90
N GLU A 127 7.00 13.45 0.18
CA GLU A 127 7.44 12.84 1.44
C GLU A 127 7.85 11.37 1.24
N SER A 128 7.01 10.55 0.59
CA SER A 128 7.36 9.13 0.36
C SER A 128 8.48 8.97 -0.67
N SER A 129 8.49 9.83 -1.70
CA SER A 129 9.51 9.78 -2.76
C SER A 129 10.90 10.15 -2.25
N ALA A 130 10.99 11.05 -1.27
CA ALA A 130 12.24 11.38 -0.58
C ALA A 130 12.85 10.16 0.13
N CYS A 131 12.02 9.19 0.52
CA CYS A 131 12.44 7.91 1.09
C CYS A 131 12.68 6.81 0.04
N GLN A 132 12.66 7.14 -1.26
CA GLN A 132 12.75 6.19 -2.37
C GLN A 132 11.63 5.13 -2.35
N VAL A 133 10.45 5.53 -1.87
CA VAL A 133 9.26 4.67 -1.80
C VAL A 133 8.13 5.31 -2.60
N VAL A 134 7.68 4.63 -3.65
CA VAL A 134 6.58 5.10 -4.53
C VAL A 134 5.40 4.13 -4.53
N PRO A 135 4.15 4.64 -4.49
CA PRO A 135 2.97 3.79 -4.57
C PRO A 135 2.97 2.99 -5.87
N HIS A 136 2.55 1.75 -5.81
CA HIS A 136 2.34 0.87 -6.96
C HIS A 136 0.92 1.00 -7.52
N ASP A 137 -0.05 1.34 -6.66
CA ASP A 137 -1.44 1.56 -7.04
C ASP A 137 -1.89 2.94 -6.55
N GLU A 138 -1.82 3.91 -7.45
CA GLU A 138 -2.09 5.34 -7.21
C GLU A 138 -3.57 5.71 -7.34
N ARG A 139 -4.45 4.72 -7.47
CA ARG A 139 -5.88 4.96 -7.66
C ARG A 139 -6.52 5.52 -6.39
N LEU A 140 -7.60 6.28 -6.59
CA LEU A 140 -8.36 6.97 -5.54
C LEU A 140 -8.76 6.07 -4.38
N HIS A 141 -9.04 4.80 -4.67
CA HIS A 141 -9.46 3.83 -3.67
C HIS A 141 -8.38 3.50 -2.61
N ASN A 142 -7.13 3.95 -2.79
CA ASN A 142 -6.02 3.87 -1.83
C ASN A 142 -5.68 5.22 -1.17
N LEU A 143 -6.58 6.21 -1.27
CA LEU A 143 -6.45 7.50 -0.59
C LEU A 143 -7.51 7.60 0.51
N LEU A 144 -7.08 8.00 1.71
CA LEU A 144 -8.00 8.51 2.74
C LEU A 144 -7.79 10.01 2.87
N TRP A 145 -8.90 10.72 2.98
CA TRP A 145 -8.91 12.14 3.29
C TRP A 145 -9.41 12.36 4.72
N ASP A 146 -8.57 12.93 5.58
CA ASP A 146 -8.97 13.31 6.92
C ASP A 146 -9.52 14.75 6.92
N MET A 147 -10.86 14.85 7.00
CA MET A 147 -11.59 16.11 7.08
C MET A 147 -11.26 16.93 8.34
N GLY A 148 -10.82 16.27 9.43
CA GLY A 148 -10.54 16.93 10.71
C GLY A 148 -9.17 17.60 10.76
N THR A 149 -8.18 17.01 10.09
CA THR A 149 -6.81 17.54 10.05
C THR A 149 -6.45 18.23 8.73
N LEU A 150 -7.34 18.19 7.73
CA LEU A 150 -7.09 18.62 6.35
C LEU A 150 -5.85 17.96 5.74
N LYS A 151 -5.57 16.72 6.14
CA LYS A 151 -4.47 15.93 5.61
C LYS A 151 -4.99 14.84 4.69
N CYS A 152 -4.33 14.69 3.55
CA CYS A 152 -4.44 13.49 2.74
C CYS A 152 -3.49 12.46 3.32
N CYS A 153 -4.02 11.35 3.77
CA CYS A 153 -3.21 10.21 4.15
C CYS A 153 -3.31 9.15 3.06
N LYS A 154 -2.15 8.69 2.59
CA LYS A 154 -2.09 7.55 1.68
C LYS A 154 -2.43 6.30 2.46
N VAL A 155 -3.52 5.64 2.10
CA VAL A 155 -4.01 4.48 2.84
C VAL A 155 -4.13 3.29 1.92
N MET A 156 -3.36 2.27 2.27
CA MET A 156 -3.31 0.95 1.63
C MET A 156 -2.45 0.86 0.37
N ILE A 157 -1.19 1.27 0.53
CA ILE A 157 -0.03 0.38 0.41
C ILE A 157 -0.22 -0.78 -0.61
N SER A 158 0.31 -0.56 -1.81
CA SER A 158 1.22 -1.48 -2.46
C SER A 158 2.39 -0.57 -2.83
N TYR A 159 3.59 -0.81 -2.34
CA TYR A 159 4.76 0.01 -2.68
C TYR A 159 5.78 -0.90 -3.35
N ARG A 160 6.48 -0.39 -4.37
CA ARG A 160 7.70 -1.01 -4.87
C ARG A 160 8.90 -0.23 -4.32
N THR A 161 9.90 -0.94 -3.84
CA THR A 161 11.24 -0.38 -3.62
C THR A 161 11.94 -0.26 -4.97
N TYR A 162 12.59 0.88 -5.23
CA TYR A 162 13.35 1.08 -6.48
C TYR A 162 14.52 0.10 -6.56
N SER A 163 14.41 -0.92 -7.41
CA SER A 163 15.60 -1.50 -8.04
C SER A 163 15.79 -0.82 -9.41
N LEU A 164 16.64 0.22 -9.42
CA LEU A 164 17.29 0.82 -10.59
C LEU A 164 16.38 1.21 -11.77
N ILE A 165 15.85 2.44 -11.76
CA ILE A 165 15.52 3.14 -13.01
C ILE A 165 16.12 4.54 -12.97
N HIS A 166 17.11 4.74 -13.84
CA HIS A 166 17.68 6.03 -14.18
C HIS A 166 16.59 6.95 -14.76
N ASN A 167 16.59 8.20 -14.29
CA ASN A 167 16.14 9.41 -14.97
C ASN A 167 14.95 9.26 -15.93
N SER A 168 13.74 9.44 -15.40
CA SER A 168 12.63 9.99 -16.17
C SER A 168 11.70 10.73 -15.21
N VAL A 169 11.98 12.02 -15.02
CA VAL A 169 11.06 12.97 -14.38
C VAL A 169 9.89 13.14 -15.35
N VAL A 170 8.74 12.54 -15.06
CA VAL A 170 7.50 12.90 -15.75
C VAL A 170 6.91 14.10 -15.01
N LEU A 171 7.28 15.29 -15.47
CA LEU A 171 6.57 16.53 -15.18
C LEU A 171 5.19 16.43 -15.83
N LEU A 172 4.14 16.18 -15.05
CA LEU A 172 2.78 16.46 -15.49
C LEU A 172 2.58 17.98 -15.40
N THR A 173 2.91 18.67 -16.48
CA THR A 173 2.48 20.07 -16.67
C THR A 173 0.97 20.08 -16.86
N CYS A 174 0.27 20.74 -15.93
CA CYS A 174 -1.11 21.12 -16.10
C CYS A 174 -1.24 22.03 -17.33
N GLY A 175 -1.89 21.54 -18.39
CA GLY A 175 -2.29 22.33 -19.53
C GLY A 175 -3.76 22.72 -19.39
N SER A 176 -4.02 24.01 -19.21
CA SER A 176 -5.36 24.58 -19.17
C SER A 176 -5.90 24.82 -20.59
N VAL A 177 -7.20 24.52 -20.72
CA VAL A 177 -8.18 24.78 -21.81
C VAL A 177 -8.12 23.87 -23.04
#